data_AF-A0A3M1J4L8-F1
#
_entry.id   AF-A0A3M1J4L8-F1
#
_cell.length_a   1.000
_cell.length_b   1.000
_cell.length_c   1.000
_cell.angle_alpha   90.00
_cell.angle_beta   90.00
_cell.angle_gamma   90.00
#
_symmetry.space_group_name_H-M   'P 1'
#
loop_
_entity.id
_entity.type
_entity.pdbx_description
1 polymer ?
#
loop_
_entity_poly.entity_id
_entity_poly.type
_entity_poly.pdbx_seq_one_letter_code
_entity_poly.pdbx_strand_id
1 'polypeptide(L)'
;MASSADEGTIRRIRDLATRPEAVASSRQVQSDLMAHHLTVEDICDAIGDWIDASERVKPTVIRNISARQGQPAYEMKPRINGWLYYIKVVIDGDAGAERMTLLSAHPDH
;
A
#
# COMPACT_ATOMS: atom_id res chain seq x y z
N MET A 1 22.75 -1.80 -0.80
CA MET A 1 21.57 -0.96 -0.51
C MET A 1 20.37 -1.65 -1.11
N ALA A 2 19.31 -1.91 -0.35
CA ALA A 2 18.12 -2.53 -0.92
C ALA A 2 17.39 -1.48 -1.76
N SER A 3 17.03 -1.82 -3.00
CA SER A 3 16.48 -0.88 -3.98
C SER A 3 15.08 -0.37 -3.58
N SER A 4 14.76 0.86 -3.98
CA SER A 4 13.39 1.35 -4.05
C SER A 4 12.72 0.80 -5.32
N ALA A 5 11.40 0.88 -5.41
CA ALA A 5 10.68 0.68 -6.65
C ALA A 5 11.10 1.73 -7.69
N ASP A 6 10.93 1.42 -8.97
CA ASP A 6 11.20 2.38 -10.05
C ASP A 6 10.20 3.55 -10.03
N GLU A 7 10.58 4.68 -10.64
CA GLU A 7 9.77 5.90 -10.66
C GLU A 7 8.38 5.71 -11.29
N GLY A 8 8.27 4.83 -12.30
CA GLY A 8 7.01 4.53 -12.95
C GLY A 8 6.04 3.83 -12.01
N THR A 9 6.54 2.84 -11.26
CA THR A 9 5.79 2.17 -10.20
C THR A 9 5.39 3.14 -9.08
N ILE A 10 6.31 3.98 -8.60
CA ILE A 10 6.02 4.96 -7.54
C ILE A 10 4.92 5.92 -7.98
N ARG A 11 4.99 6.44 -9.21
CA ARG A 11 3.95 7.32 -9.78
C ARG A 11 2.60 6.61 -9.85
N ARG A 12 2.55 5.34 -10.28
CA ARG A 12 1.30 4.56 -10.31
C ARG A 12 0.69 4.39 -8.92
N ILE A 13 1.50 4.06 -7.90
CA ILE A 13 1.01 3.95 -6.51
C ILE A 13 0.45 5.31 -6.06
N ARG A 14 1.16 6.40 -6.34
CA ARG A 14 0.71 7.76 -5.99
C ARG A 14 -0.62 8.13 -6.65
N ASP A 15 -0.77 7.83 -7.94
CA ASP A 15 -1.98 8.11 -8.73
C ASP A 15 -3.18 7.21 -8.35
N LEU A 16 -2.91 6.02 -7.80
CA LEU A 16 -3.96 5.16 -7.23
C LEU A 16 -4.36 5.61 -5.83
N ALA A 17 -3.42 6.10 -5.04
CA ALA A 17 -3.69 6.66 -3.71
C ALA A 17 -4.57 7.92 -3.77
N THR A 18 -4.59 8.69 -4.87
CA THR A 18 -5.55 9.82 -5.01
C THR A 18 -7.00 9.39 -5.25
N ARG A 19 -7.26 8.09 -5.39
CA ARG A 19 -8.57 7.51 -5.76
C ARG A 19 -8.93 6.38 -4.80
N PRO A 20 -9.36 6.66 -3.55
CA PRO A 20 -9.71 5.63 -2.57
C PRO A 20 -10.74 4.60 -3.09
N GLU A 21 -11.62 4.98 -4.01
CA GLU A 21 -12.59 4.11 -4.67
C GLU A 21 -11.96 3.06 -5.62
N ALA A 22 -10.73 3.30 -6.07
CA ALA A 22 -9.92 2.37 -6.84
C ALA A 22 -9.05 1.46 -5.95
N VAL A 23 -9.16 1.60 -4.62
CA VAL A 23 -8.41 0.82 -3.64
C VAL A 23 -9.26 -0.30 -3.06
N ALA A 24 -8.83 -1.54 -3.28
CA ALA A 24 -9.45 -2.72 -2.69
C ALA A 24 -8.73 -3.10 -1.38
N SER A 25 -9.48 -3.64 -0.42
CA SER A 25 -8.92 -4.16 0.83
C SER A 25 -9.55 -5.50 1.18
N SER A 26 -8.76 -6.37 1.81
CA SER A 26 -9.30 -7.61 2.37
C SER A 26 -10.10 -7.33 3.64
N ARG A 27 -10.95 -8.27 4.07
CA ARG A 27 -11.67 -8.18 5.35
C ARG A 27 -10.72 -8.04 6.55
N GLN A 28 -9.55 -8.68 6.49
CA GLN A 28 -8.56 -8.56 7.55
C GLN A 28 -8.05 -7.12 7.66
N VAL A 29 -7.65 -6.53 6.52
CA VAL A 29 -7.24 -5.12 6.47
C VAL A 29 -8.34 -4.22 7.00
N GLN A 30 -9.60 -4.44 6.59
CA GLN A 30 -10.73 -3.64 7.10
C GLN A 30 -10.87 -3.74 8.62
N SER A 31 -10.76 -4.95 9.20
CA SER A 31 -10.77 -5.13 10.65
C SER A 31 -9.62 -4.42 11.34
N ASP A 32 -8.40 -4.50 10.79
CA ASP A 32 -7.21 -3.84 11.35
C ASP A 32 -7.38 -2.31 11.35
N LEU A 33 -7.88 -1.74 10.24
CA LEU A 33 -8.16 -0.31 10.15
C LEU A 33 -9.22 0.14 11.16
N MET A 34 -10.33 -0.61 11.26
CA MET A 34 -11.40 -0.32 12.22
C MET A 34 -10.90 -0.33 13.67
N ALA A 35 -10.02 -1.27 14.04
CA ALA A 35 -9.43 -1.36 15.38
C ALA A 35 -8.63 -0.11 15.77
N HIS A 36 -8.17 0.66 14.77
CA HIS A 36 -7.40 1.89 14.96
C HIS A 36 -8.15 3.15 14.51
N HIS A 37 -9.46 3.06 14.27
CA HIS A 37 -10.30 4.15 13.78
C HIS A 37 -9.78 4.78 12.47
N LEU A 38 -9.23 3.96 11.59
CA LEU A 38 -8.75 4.37 10.27
C LEU A 38 -9.69 3.91 9.17
N THR A 39 -9.63 4.62 8.05
CA THR A 39 -10.33 4.34 6.79
C THR A 39 -9.32 4.02 5.69
N VAL A 40 -9.81 3.56 4.53
CA VAL A 40 -8.96 3.41 3.34
C VAL A 40 -8.44 4.77 2.87
N GLU A 41 -9.21 5.84 3.04
CA GLU A 41 -8.79 7.21 2.70
C GLU A 41 -7.60 7.65 3.54
N ASP A 42 -7.61 7.41 4.86
CA ASP A 42 -6.46 7.71 5.73
C ASP A 42 -5.19 6.96 5.30
N ILE A 43 -5.33 5.71 4.85
CA ILE A 43 -4.21 4.92 4.32
C ILE A 43 -3.70 5.50 3.00
N CYS A 44 -4.61 5.94 2.13
CA CYS A 44 -4.27 6.55 0.85
C CYS A 44 -3.51 7.87 1.04
N ASP A 45 -3.98 8.73 1.95
CA ASP A 45 -3.31 9.98 2.30
C ASP A 45 -1.90 9.71 2.85
N ALA A 46 -1.77 8.74 3.77
CA ALA A 46 -0.48 8.37 4.34
C ALA A 46 0.51 7.81 3.28
N ILE A 47 0.02 7.09 2.27
CA ILE A 47 0.83 6.66 1.12
C ILE A 47 1.27 7.86 0.28
N GLY A 48 0.36 8.81 0.04
CA GLY A 48 0.66 10.07 -0.65
C GLY A 48 1.76 10.85 0.03
N ASP A 49 1.60 11.13 1.32
CA ASP A 49 2.57 11.86 2.14
C ASP A 49 3.94 11.17 2.18
N TRP A 50 3.96 9.83 2.28
CA TRP A 50 5.20 9.04 2.24
C TRP A 50 5.95 9.23 0.92
N ILE A 51 5.24 9.12 -0.21
CA ILE A 51 5.83 9.28 -1.54
C ILE A 51 6.28 10.73 -1.77
N ASP A 52 5.47 11.70 -1.37
CA ASP A 52 5.76 13.12 -1.54
C ASP A 52 6.97 13.55 -0.69
N ALA A 53 7.19 12.90 0.46
CA ALA A 53 8.40 13.02 1.26
C ALA A 53 9.64 12.32 0.65
N SER A 54 9.51 11.73 -0.54
CA SER A 54 10.54 10.92 -1.20
C SER A 54 11.03 9.73 -0.36
N GLU A 55 10.16 9.22 0.51
CA GLU A 55 10.46 8.06 1.33
C GLU A 55 10.42 6.78 0.50
N ARG A 56 11.12 5.76 0.98
CA ARG A 56 11.35 4.55 0.20
C ARG A 56 10.08 3.72 0.02
N VAL A 57 9.78 3.35 -1.22
CA VAL A 57 8.80 2.31 -1.56
C VAL A 57 9.56 1.01 -1.83
N LYS A 58 9.49 0.05 -0.91
CA LYS A 58 10.31 -1.17 -0.99
C LYS A 58 9.61 -2.23 -1.86
N PRO A 59 10.19 -2.66 -3.00
CA PRO A 59 9.66 -3.77 -3.77
C PRO A 59 9.88 -5.08 -3.02
N THR A 60 8.90 -5.95 -3.09
CA THR A 60 8.90 -7.29 -2.51
C THR A 60 8.13 -8.24 -3.43
N VAL A 61 8.09 -9.52 -3.06
CA VAL A 61 7.27 -10.52 -3.74
C VAL A 61 6.34 -11.18 -2.75
N ILE A 62 5.14 -11.51 -3.20
CA ILE A 62 4.17 -12.22 -2.37
C ILE A 62 4.61 -13.67 -2.26
N ARG A 63 4.71 -14.17 -1.03
CA ARG A 63 5.12 -15.55 -0.73
C ARG A 63 4.03 -16.38 -0.06
N ASN A 64 3.13 -15.73 0.68
CA ASN A 64 2.24 -16.39 1.63
C ASN A 64 0.76 -16.38 1.19
N ILE A 65 0.47 -15.90 -0.03
CA ILE A 65 -0.88 -15.89 -0.60
C ILE A 65 -0.83 -16.76 -1.85
N SER A 66 -1.30 -18.01 -1.76
CA SER A 66 -1.11 -19.02 -2.81
C SER A 66 -1.58 -18.56 -4.19
N ALA A 67 -2.73 -17.87 -4.27
CA ALA A 67 -3.27 -17.36 -5.55
C ALA A 67 -2.47 -16.21 -6.17
N ARG A 68 -1.56 -15.58 -5.42
CA ARG A 68 -0.78 -14.41 -5.82
C ARG A 68 0.72 -14.62 -5.66
N GLN A 69 1.17 -15.85 -5.40
CA GLN A 69 2.56 -16.15 -5.11
C GLN A 69 3.45 -15.77 -6.30
N GLY A 70 4.56 -15.08 -6.02
CA GLY A 70 5.49 -14.57 -7.04
C GLY A 70 5.10 -13.23 -7.67
N GLN A 71 3.89 -12.72 -7.41
CA GLN A 71 3.51 -11.38 -7.87
C GLN A 71 4.31 -10.29 -7.13
N PRO A 72 4.63 -9.17 -7.81
CA PRO A 72 5.25 -8.02 -7.17
C PRO A 72 4.31 -7.38 -6.15
N ALA A 73 4.87 -6.93 -5.04
CA ALA A 73 4.18 -6.12 -4.04
C ALA A 73 5.12 -5.02 -3.54
N TYR A 74 4.57 -4.05 -2.81
CA TYR A 74 5.30 -2.87 -2.38
C TYR A 74 5.01 -2.57 -0.92
N GLU A 75 6.07 -2.32 -0.16
CA GLU A 75 6.02 -2.09 1.28
C GLU A 75 6.40 -0.64 1.58
N MET A 76 5.62 -0.01 2.47
CA MET A 76 5.84 1.34 2.96
C MET A 76 5.64 1.36 4.48
N LYS A 77 6.23 2.35 5.16
CA LYS A 77 6.12 2.47 6.61
C LYS A 77 5.76 3.89 7.11
N PRO A 78 4.64 4.48 6.68
CA PRO A 78 4.27 5.82 7.11
C PRO A 78 3.92 5.88 8.60
N ARG A 79 3.94 7.10 9.15
CA ARG A 79 3.40 7.38 10.48
C ARG A 79 1.96 7.87 10.35
N ILE A 80 1.03 7.17 10.99
CA ILE A 80 -0.39 7.51 11.03
C ILE A 80 -0.80 7.69 12.49
N ASN A 81 -1.32 8.86 12.84
CA ASN A 81 -1.68 9.22 14.23
C ASN A 81 -0.54 8.99 15.24
N GLY A 82 0.72 9.18 14.81
CA GLY A 82 1.92 8.99 15.63
C GLY A 82 2.48 7.56 15.66
N TRP A 83 1.76 6.58 15.15
CA TRP A 83 2.16 5.17 15.11
C TRP A 83 2.85 4.84 13.79
N LEU A 84 3.88 4.01 13.83
CA LEU A 84 4.48 3.45 12.62
C LEU A 84 3.56 2.35 12.09
N TYR A 85 3.20 2.41 10.81
CA TYR A 85 2.38 1.39 10.16
C TYR A 85 3.21 0.57 9.19
N TYR A 86 2.94 -0.72 9.07
CA TYR A 86 3.36 -1.53 7.95
C TYR A 86 2.22 -1.57 6.92
N ILE A 87 2.48 -1.00 5.75
CA ILE A 87 1.55 -1.05 4.61
C ILE A 87 2.16 -1.90 3.52
N LYS A 88 1.38 -2.85 3.01
CA LYS A 88 1.74 -3.68 1.86
C LYS A 88 0.66 -3.60 0.80
N VAL A 89 1.06 -3.21 -0.41
CA VAL A 89 0.14 -3.04 -1.55
C VAL A 89 0.57 -3.85 -2.76
N VAL A 90 -0.39 -4.10 -3.65
CA VAL A 90 -0.16 -4.59 -5.01
C VAL A 90 -0.91 -3.70 -5.98
N ILE A 91 -0.41 -3.59 -7.21
CA ILE A 91 -1.14 -2.98 -8.31
C ILE A 91 -1.72 -4.10 -9.16
N ASP A 92 -3.04 -4.12 -9.28
CA ASP A 92 -3.81 -5.09 -10.06
C ASP A 92 -4.41 -4.43 -11.31
N GLY A 93 -4.69 -5.22 -12.35
CA GLY A 93 -5.36 -4.77 -13.57
C GLY A 93 -4.44 -4.26 -14.67
N ASP A 94 -5.05 -3.91 -15.81
CA ASP A 94 -4.38 -3.39 -17.00
C ASP A 94 -4.41 -1.86 -17.04
N ALA A 95 -3.53 -1.26 -17.85
CA ALA A 95 -3.45 0.17 -18.06
C ALA A 95 -4.83 0.75 -18.44
N GLY A 96 -5.37 1.62 -17.59
CA GLY A 96 -6.70 2.24 -17.73
C GLY A 96 -7.79 1.68 -16.80
N ALA A 97 -7.57 0.50 -16.19
CA ALA A 97 -8.46 -0.09 -15.19
C ALA A 97 -7.69 -0.57 -13.94
N GLU A 98 -6.52 0.02 -13.71
CA GLU A 98 -5.64 -0.32 -12.60
C GLU A 98 -6.30 -0.04 -11.26
N ARG A 99 -6.03 -0.92 -10.30
CA ARG A 99 -6.47 -0.82 -8.90
C ARG A 99 -5.31 -1.08 -7.98
N MET A 100 -5.34 -0.48 -6.80
CA MET A 100 -4.40 -0.81 -5.74
C MET A 100 -5.10 -1.72 -4.74
N THR A 101 -4.51 -2.87 -4.41
CA THR A 101 -5.05 -3.74 -3.36
C THR A 101 -4.17 -3.66 -2.13
N LEU A 102 -4.75 -3.29 -0.99
CA LEU A 102 -4.13 -3.36 0.32
C LEU A 102 -4.09 -4.82 0.77
N LEU A 103 -2.88 -5.39 0.81
CA LEU A 103 -2.65 -6.73 1.36
C LEU A 103 -2.50 -6.70 2.89
N SER A 104 -1.95 -5.62 3.43
CA SER A 104 -1.73 -5.45 4.87
C SER A 104 -1.69 -3.95 5.20
N ALA A 105 -2.30 -3.57 6.32
CA ALA A 105 -2.21 -2.23 6.89
C ALA A 105 -2.45 -2.33 8.40
N HIS A 106 -1.36 -2.39 9.18
CA HIS A 106 -1.42 -2.54 10.63
C HIS A 106 -0.23 -1.82 11.28
N PRO A 107 -0.27 -1.50 12.58
CA PRO A 107 0.89 -0.99 13.29
C PRO A 107 2.10 -1.93 13.15
N ASP A 108 3.28 -1.33 13.01
CA ASP A 108 4.57 -2.00 12.94
C ASP A 108 5.16 -2.00 14.37
N HIS A 109 5.12 -3.16 15.01
CA HIS A 109 5.54 -3.38 16.41
C HIS A 109 7.05 -3.60 16.55
#